data_AF-A0A9W4PBQ2-F1
#
_entry.id   AF-A0A9W4PBQ2-F1
#
_cell.length_a   1.000
_cell.length_b   1.000
_cell.length_c   1.000
_cell.angle_alpha   90.00
_cell.angle_beta   90.00
_cell.angle_gamma   90.00
#
_symmetry.space_group_name_H-M   'P 1'
#
loop_
_entity.id
_entity.type
_entity.pdbx_description
1 polymer ?
#
loop_
_entity_poly.entity_id
_entity_poly.type
_entity_poly.pdbx_seq_one_letter_code
_entity_poly.pdbx_strand_id
1 'polypeptide(L)' 'MYHKRHNLYIMLEDEDVDWYWDESEVIEFDRMFNEGATVLELSQHFCRPTVEIALLTIDRDLKGMLGVCQHSN' A
#
# COMPACT_ATOMS: atom_id res chain seq x y z
N MET A 1 -11.46 -11.90 39.15
CA MET A 1 -11.21 -12.14 37.71
C MET A 1 -10.03 -11.29 37.27
N TYR A 2 -8.86 -11.89 37.07
CA TYR A 2 -7.71 -11.20 36.49
C TYR A 2 -7.91 -11.11 34.98
N HIS A 3 -8.19 -9.91 34.46
CA HIS A 3 -8.12 -9.67 33.03
C HIS A 3 -6.65 -9.48 32.68
N LYS A 4 -6.04 -10.48 32.05
CA LYS A 4 -4.72 -10.35 31.47
C LYS A 4 -4.85 -9.33 30.33
N ARG A 5 -4.39 -8.10 30.53
CA ARG A 5 -4.24 -7.12 29.44
C ARG A 5 -3.35 -7.78 28.40
N HIS A 6 -3.89 -8.00 27.20
CA HIS A 6 -3.07 -8.38 26.06
C HIS A 6 -2.12 -7.21 25.77
N ASN A 7 -0.84 -7.50 25.54
CA ASN A 7 0.07 -6.52 24.98
C ASN A 7 -0.47 -6.19 23.58
N LEU A 8 -0.95 -4.96 23.39
CA LEU A 8 -1.43 -4.48 22.11
C LEU A 8 -0.22 -4.10 21.26
N TYR A 9 -0.22 -4.54 20.00
CA TYR A 9 0.69 -4.06 18.98
C TYR A 9 -0.04 -2.99 18.18
N ILE A 10 0.55 -1.82 18.05
CA ILE A 10 0.03 -0.72 17.24
C ILE A 10 0.87 -0.69 15.95
N MET A 11 0.23 -0.99 14.83
CA MET A 11 0.89 -0.93 13.52
C MET A 11 1.21 0.54 13.19
N LEU A 12 2.41 0.80 12.65
CA LEU A 12 2.89 2.15 12.27
C LEU A 12 2.98 3.14 13.44
N GLU A 13 3.13 2.69 14.69
CA GLU A 13 3.16 3.59 15.86
C GLU A 13 4.25 4.67 15.78
N ASP A 14 5.43 4.31 15.26
CA ASP A 14 6.61 5.19 15.17
C ASP A 14 6.97 5.60 13.74
N GLU A 15 6.11 5.30 12.75
CA GLU A 15 6.43 5.53 11.33
C GLU A 15 5.99 6.93 10.88
N ASP A 16 6.91 7.65 10.23
CA ASP A 16 6.64 8.95 9.58
C ASP A 16 6.30 8.71 8.10
N VAL A 17 5.04 8.39 7.84
CA VAL A 17 4.51 8.07 6.50
C VAL A 17 4.11 9.36 5.79
N ASP A 18 4.62 9.57 4.57
CA ASP A 18 4.10 10.63 3.69
C ASP A 18 2.77 10.21 3.07
N TRP A 19 1.69 10.90 3.48
CA TRP A 19 0.34 10.65 3.00
C TRP A 19 0.01 11.38 1.69
N TYR A 20 0.90 12.25 1.22
CA TYR A 20 0.66 13.06 0.04
C TYR A 20 1.34 12.46 -1.18
N TRP A 21 0.52 12.26 -2.21
CA TRP A 21 0.94 11.81 -3.52
C TRP A 21 0.46 12.81 -4.56
N ASP A 22 1.28 13.04 -5.58
CA ASP A 22 0.82 13.79 -6.74
C ASP A 22 -0.20 12.94 -7.53
N GLU A 23 -1.23 13.57 -8.07
CA GLU A 23 -2.26 12.85 -8.82
C GLU A 23 -1.68 12.10 -10.03
N SER A 24 -0.65 12.67 -10.67
CA SER A 24 0.05 12.01 -11.78
C SER A 24 0.85 10.79 -11.34
N GLU A 25 1.43 10.81 -10.14
CA GLU A 25 2.11 9.64 -9.55
C GLU A 25 1.12 8.52 -9.26
N VAL A 26 -0.08 8.85 -8.77
CA VAL A 26 -1.13 7.86 -8.48
C VAL A 26 -1.64 7.20 -9.77
N ILE A 27 -1.82 7.98 -10.85
CA ILE A 27 -2.22 7.43 -12.15
C ILE A 27 -1.14 6.49 -12.70
N GLU A 28 0.13 6.87 -12.59
CA GLU A 28 1.24 6.04 -13.04
C GLU A 28 1.38 4.77 -12.17
N PHE A 29 1.17 4.89 -10.86
CA PHE A 29 1.14 3.76 -9.95
C PHE A 29 0.09 2.74 -10.37
N ASP A 30 -1.15 3.19 -10.62
CA ASP A 30 -2.23 2.30 -11.04
C ASP A 30 -1.89 1.57 -12.34
N ARG A 31 -1.30 2.29 -13.32
CA ARG A 31 -0.86 1.72 -14.59
C ARG A 31 0.18 0.62 -14.36
N MET A 32 1.26 0.94 -13.66
CA MET A 32 2.36 0.00 -13.41
C MET A 32 1.90 -1.21 -12.57
N PHE A 33 1.09 -0.98 -11.54
CA PHE A 33 0.55 -2.06 -10.71
C PHE A 33 -0.30 -3.02 -11.55
N ASN A 34 -1.20 -2.51 -12.39
CA ASN A 34 -2.03 -3.32 -13.27
C ASN A 34 -1.24 -4.04 -14.38
N GLU A 35 -0.04 -3.54 -14.74
CA GLU A 35 0.91 -4.22 -15.61
C GLU A 35 1.72 -5.33 -14.89
N GLY A 36 1.52 -5.49 -13.58
CA GLY A 36 2.15 -6.54 -12.76
C GLY A 36 3.45 -6.11 -12.08
N ALA A 37 3.73 -4.79 -11.99
CA ALA A 37 4.88 -4.30 -11.24
C ALA A 37 4.79 -4.70 -9.77
N THR A 38 5.91 -5.15 -9.22
CA THR A 38 6.03 -5.52 -7.80
C THR A 38 6.15 -4.27 -6.92
N VAL A 39 5.84 -4.42 -5.62
CA VAL A 39 6.02 -3.36 -4.61
C VAL A 39 7.45 -2.80 -4.61
N LEU A 40 8.46 -3.66 -4.86
CA LEU A 40 9.86 -3.24 -4.91
C LEU A 40 10.16 -2.37 -6.15
N GLU A 41 9.66 -2.77 -7.31
CA GLU A 41 9.84 -2.00 -8.56
C GLU A 41 9.15 -0.64 -8.48
N LEU A 42 7.95 -0.60 -7.90
CA LEU A 42 7.21 0.64 -7.65
C LEU A 42 7.97 1.55 -6.67
N SER A 43 8.50 0.99 -5.58
CA SER A 43 9.31 1.73 -4.60
C SER A 43 10.54 2.37 -5.24
N GLN A 44 11.23 1.62 -6.11
CA GLN A 44 12.40 2.13 -6.85
C GLN A 44 12.00 3.20 -7.86
N HIS A 45 10.87 3.04 -8.55
CA HIS A 45 10.38 3.99 -9.55
C HIS A 45 10.00 5.34 -8.93
N PHE A 46 9.20 5.34 -7.86
CA PHE A 46 8.73 6.56 -7.18
C PHE A 46 9.76 7.12 -6.19
N CYS A 47 10.88 6.44 -5.97
CA CYS A 47 11.86 6.77 -4.93
C CYS A 47 11.21 6.90 -3.53
N ARG A 48 10.20 6.06 -3.26
CA ARG A 48 9.43 6.05 -2.00
C ARG A 48 9.63 4.75 -1.24
N PRO A 49 9.54 4.75 0.10
CA PRO A 49 9.61 3.53 0.91
C PRO A 49 8.59 2.48 0.49
N THR A 50 8.95 1.19 0.59
CA THR A 50 8.04 0.07 0.26
C THR A 50 6.76 0.06 1.11
N VAL A 51 6.79 0.61 2.33
CA VAL A 51 5.61 0.76 3.18
C VAL A 51 4.60 1.75 2.60
N GLU A 52 5.05 2.87 2.04
CA GLU A 52 4.17 3.84 1.37
C GLU A 52 3.51 3.23 0.14
N ILE A 53 4.28 2.47 -0.65
CA ILE A 53 3.75 1.72 -1.79
C ILE A 53 2.68 0.73 -1.33
N ALA A 54 2.94 -0.04 -0.28
CA ALA A 54 1.97 -1.00 0.27
C ALA A 54 0.70 -0.32 0.78
N LEU A 55 0.82 0.83 1.45
CA LEU A 55 -0.32 1.61 1.93
C LEU A 55 -1.13 2.19 0.77
N LEU A 56 -0.47 2.71 -0.27
CA LEU A 56 -1.13 3.18 -1.47
C LEU A 56 -1.88 2.02 -2.17
N THR A 57 -1.27 0.84 -2.30
CA THR A 57 -1.95 -0.35 -2.84
C THR A 57 -3.25 -0.64 -2.11
N ILE A 58 -3.24 -0.61 -0.77
CA ILE A 58 -4.45 -0.83 0.05
C ILE A 58 -5.49 0.26 -0.23
N ASP A 59 -5.10 1.54 -0.28
CA ASP A 59 -6.03 2.64 -0.59
C ASP A 59 -6.65 2.50 -1.99
N ARG A 60 -5.84 2.19 -3.00
CA ARG A 60 -6.31 2.01 -4.39
C ARG A 60 -7.24 0.81 -4.51
N ASP A 61 -6.96 -0.31 -3.83
CA ASP A 61 -7.83 -1.49 -3.79
C ASP A 61 -9.18 -1.17 -3.13
N LEU A 62 -9.18 -0.49 -1.97
CA LEU A 62 -10.40 -0.06 -1.29
C LEU A 62 -11.27 0.88 -2.14
N LYS A 63 -10.65 1.64 -3.04
CA LYS A 63 -11.33 2.50 -4.02
C LYS A 63 -11.80 1.75 -5.27
N GLY A 64 -11.47 0.47 -5.42
CA GLY A 64 -11.79 -0.34 -6.59
C GLY A 64 -11.01 0.08 -7.84
N MET A 65 -9.84 0.71 -7.67
CA MET A 65 -9.00 1.23 -8.75
C MET A 65 -7.97 0.20 -9.24
N LEU A 66 -7.69 -0.81 -8.43
CA LEU A 66 -6.84 -1.94 -8.81
C LEU A 66 -7.71 -3.05 -9.41
N GLY A 67 -7.25 -3.66 -10.50
CA GLY A 67 -8.02 -4.67 -11.24
C GLY A 67 -8.48 -5.83 -10.35
N VAL A 68 -9.67 -6.36 -10.65
CA VAL A 68 -10.26 -7.52 -9.95
C VAL A 68 -9.28 -8.70 -9.99
N CYS A 69 -9.00 -9.32 -8.84
CA CYS A 69 -8.27 -10.58 -8.73
C CYS A 69 -8.82 -11.59 -9.75
N GLN A 70 -8.13 -11.78 -10.87
CA GLN A 70 -8.42 -12.87 -11.78
C GLN A 70 -7.85 -14.14 -11.15
N HIS A 71 -8.67 -14.81 -10.34
CA HIS A 71 -8.40 -16.17 -9.93
C HIS A 71 -8.54 -17.06 -11.17
N SER A 72 -7.43 -17.31 -11.86
CA SER A 72 -7.35 -18.33 -12.91
C SER A 72 -7.63 -19.69 -12.26
N ASN A 73 -8.77 -20.29 -12.62
CA ASN A 73 -9.08 -21.70 -12.30
C ASN A 73 -8.07 -22.66 -12.93
#